data_AF-A0A6C0F448-F1
#
_entry.id   AF-A0A6C0F448-F1
#
_cell.length_a   1.000
_cell.length_b   1.000
_cell.length_c   1.000
_cell.angle_alpha   90.00
_cell.angle_beta   90.00
_cell.angle_gamma   90.00
#
_symmetry.space_group_name_H-M   'P 1'
#
loop_
_entity.id
_entity.type
_entity.pdbx_description
1 polymer ?
#
loop_
_entity_poly.entity_id
_entity_poly.type
_entity_poly.pdbx_seq_one_letter_code
_entity_poly.pdbx_strand_id
1 'polypeptide(L)'
;MTDNYKKYPARMSDGRFMTEHKPSCLLNKNIMNTMNMNSSEYRQYLINSATDIMDQINKHNNEIYGCTDCSKVSIPTSQSMQDCWDSNCKIDYVNPGGIGIDQVAGPK
;
A
#
# COMPACT_ATOMS: atom_id res chain seq x y z
N MET A 1 0.84 4.65 3.92
CA MET A 1 -0.40 3.84 3.91
C MET A 1 -1.13 4.13 2.62
N THR A 2 -1.06 3.21 1.67
CA THR A 2 -1.52 3.38 0.28
C THR A 2 -2.74 2.52 -0.06
N ASP A 3 -3.22 1.71 0.89
CA ASP A 3 -4.17 0.62 0.64
C ASP A 3 -5.63 1.09 0.79
N ASN A 4 -5.99 2.19 0.13
CA ASN A 4 -7.37 2.68 0.08
C ASN A 4 -7.68 3.22 -1.31
N TYR A 5 -7.47 2.38 -2.31
CA TYR A 5 -7.65 2.72 -3.72
C TYR A 5 -8.42 1.60 -4.41
N LYS A 6 -9.11 1.89 -5.51
CA LYS A 6 -10.14 1.06 -6.18
C LYS A 6 -9.82 -0.45 -6.34
N LYS A 7 -8.54 -0.85 -6.34
CA LYS A 7 -8.06 -2.24 -6.48
C LYS A 7 -7.42 -2.83 -5.22
N TYR A 8 -7.22 -2.04 -4.17
CA TYR A 8 -6.48 -2.40 -2.96
C TYR A 8 -7.33 -2.09 -1.72
N PRO A 9 -7.84 -3.12 -1.02
CA PRO A 9 -8.73 -2.93 0.12
C PRO A 9 -8.00 -2.34 1.32
N ALA A 10 -8.74 -1.58 2.13
CA ALA A 10 -8.26 -1.10 3.43
C ALA A 10 -7.90 -2.27 4.34
N ARG A 11 -6.79 -2.12 5.07
CA ARG A 11 -6.25 -3.13 5.99
C ARG A 11 -6.22 -2.62 7.42
N MET A 12 -6.42 -3.54 8.35
CA MET A 12 -6.24 -3.30 9.79
C MET A 12 -4.75 -3.17 10.12
N SER A 13 -4.43 -2.72 11.33
CA SER A 13 -3.03 -2.56 11.79
C SER A 13 -2.24 -3.87 11.82
N ASP A 14 -2.94 -5.00 11.90
CA ASP A 14 -2.37 -6.35 11.84
C ASP A 14 -2.24 -6.91 10.40
N GLY A 15 -2.48 -6.07 9.39
CA GLY A 15 -2.31 -6.40 7.97
C GLY A 15 -3.46 -7.18 7.34
N ARG A 16 -4.51 -7.53 8.08
CA ARG A 16 -5.69 -8.23 7.53
C ARG A 16 -6.66 -7.26 6.87
N PHE A 17 -7.29 -7.67 5.77
CA PHE A 17 -8.35 -6.90 5.09
C PHE A 17 -9.77 -7.40 5.44
N MET A 18 -9.89 -8.61 6.01
CA MET A 18 -11.16 -9.21 6.43
C MET A 18 -11.01 -9.98 7.74
N THR A 19 -12.09 -10.05 8.51
CA THR A 19 -12.15 -10.83 9.74
C THR A 19 -12.47 -12.29 9.41
N GLU A 20 -11.50 -13.18 9.57
CA GLU A 20 -11.74 -14.61 9.46
C GLU A 20 -12.50 -15.11 10.69
N HIS A 21 -13.62 -15.81 10.47
CA HIS A 21 -14.50 -16.32 11.55
C HIS A 21 -14.15 -17.75 12.00
N LYS A 22 -13.03 -18.31 11.51
CA LYS A 22 -12.62 -19.65 11.92
C LYS A 22 -12.26 -19.66 13.40
N PRO A 23 -12.70 -20.68 14.16
CA PRO A 23 -12.37 -20.76 15.58
C PRO A 23 -10.87 -20.96 15.77
N SER A 24 -10.29 -20.22 16.72
CA SER A 24 -8.86 -20.29 17.06
C SER A 24 -8.40 -21.70 17.44
N CYS A 25 -9.27 -22.49 18.07
CA CYS A 25 -9.00 -23.88 18.43
C CYS A 25 -8.66 -24.74 17.21
N LEU A 26 -9.41 -24.60 16.11
CA LEU A 26 -9.17 -25.38 14.90
C LEU A 26 -7.83 -24.99 14.25
N LEU A 27 -7.56 -23.68 14.18
CA LEU A 27 -6.30 -23.15 13.66
C LEU A 27 -5.11 -23.64 14.49
N ASN A 28 -5.16 -23.48 15.80
CA ASN A 28 -4.09 -23.90 16.71
C ASN A 28 -3.87 -25.42 16.66
N LYS A 29 -4.95 -26.21 16.65
CA LYS A 29 -4.84 -27.67 16.57
C LYS A 29 -4.23 -28.12 15.24
N ASN A 30 -4.58 -27.47 14.14
CA ASN A 30 -3.97 -27.75 12.84
C ASN A 30 -2.47 -27.46 12.87
N ILE A 31 -2.04 -26.29 13.38
CA ILE A 31 -0.61 -25.94 13.45
C ILE A 31 0.15 -26.91 14.37
N MET A 32 -0.40 -27.18 15.56
CA MET A 32 0.19 -28.15 16.50
C MET A 32 0.37 -29.53 15.87
N ASN A 33 -0.65 -30.03 15.16
CA ASN A 33 -0.57 -31.33 14.48
C ASN A 33 0.44 -31.31 13.32
N THR A 34 0.49 -30.20 12.55
CA THR A 34 1.39 -30.08 11.39
C THR A 34 2.86 -30.01 11.81
N MET A 35 3.13 -29.34 12.94
CA MET A 35 4.47 -29.21 13.51
C MET A 35 4.82 -30.29 14.53
N ASN A 36 3.89 -31.23 14.79
CA ASN A 36 4.02 -32.31 15.77
C ASN A 36 4.48 -31.83 17.16
N MET A 37 3.86 -30.75 17.66
CA MET A 37 4.19 -30.12 18.95
C MET A 37 3.15 -30.42 20.02
N ASN A 38 3.60 -30.59 21.28
CA ASN A 38 2.71 -30.57 22.44
C ASN A 38 2.29 -29.13 22.79
N SER A 39 1.25 -28.95 23.62
CA SER A 39 0.70 -27.62 23.94
C SER A 39 1.71 -26.67 24.60
N SER A 40 2.62 -27.20 25.43
CA SER A 40 3.67 -26.39 26.07
C SER A 40 4.71 -25.90 25.05
N GLU A 41 5.12 -26.78 24.12
CA GLU A 41 6.07 -26.46 23.06
C GLU A 41 5.45 -25.47 22.08
N TYR A 42 4.18 -25.69 21.70
CA TYR A 42 3.42 -24.78 20.87
C TYR A 42 3.31 -23.40 21.49
N ARG A 43 3.00 -23.32 22.79
CA ARG A 43 2.95 -22.05 23.52
C ARG A 43 4.32 -21.35 23.49
N GLN A 44 5.41 -22.08 23.73
CA GLN A 44 6.75 -21.50 23.72
C GLN A 44 7.17 -21.04 22.32
N TYR A 45 6.82 -21.82 21.30
CA TYR A 45 7.01 -21.46 19.90
C TYR A 45 6.29 -20.16 19.55
N LEU A 46 5.00 -20.04 19.90
CA LEU A 46 4.24 -18.82 19.65
C LEU A 46 4.85 -17.60 20.35
N ILE A 47 5.35 -17.75 21.58
CA ILE A 47 5.99 -16.65 22.32
C ILE A 47 7.28 -16.21 21.63
N ASN A 48 8.13 -17.16 21.26
CA ASN A 48 9.46 -16.87 20.71
C ASN A 48 9.39 -16.37 19.27
N SER A 49 8.41 -16.85 18.50
CA SER A 49 8.29 -16.58 17.06
C SER A 49 7.14 -15.62 16.73
N ALA A 50 6.51 -14.98 17.72
CA ALA A 50 5.33 -14.13 17.52
C ALA A 50 5.57 -13.06 16.44
N THR A 51 6.70 -12.34 16.55
CA THR A 51 7.07 -11.27 15.62
C THR A 51 7.30 -11.82 14.21
N ASP A 52 8.06 -12.91 14.09
CA ASP A 52 8.35 -13.52 12.79
C ASP A 52 7.09 -14.04 12.10
N ILE A 53 6.17 -14.64 12.84
CA ILE A 53 4.88 -15.10 12.34
C ILE A 53 4.08 -13.91 11.81
N MET A 54 4.01 -12.82 12.57
CA MET A 54 3.29 -11.60 12.16
C MET A 54 3.92 -10.96 10.92
N ASP A 55 5.25 -10.90 10.85
CA ASP A 55 5.96 -10.33 9.71
C ASP A 55 5.77 -11.17 8.44
N GLN A 56 5.79 -12.51 8.56
CA GLN A 56 5.49 -13.40 7.44
C GLN A 56 4.05 -13.23 6.95
N ILE A 57 3.08 -13.14 7.85
CA ILE A 57 1.68 -12.89 7.50
C ILE A 57 1.54 -11.53 6.80
N ASN A 58 2.17 -10.48 7.33
CA ASN A 58 2.14 -9.15 6.74
C ASN A 58 2.79 -9.12 5.35
N LYS A 59 3.93 -9.79 5.18
CA LYS A 59 4.61 -9.93 3.89
C LYS A 59 3.72 -10.64 2.87
N HIS A 60 3.13 -11.77 3.25
CA HIS A 60 2.23 -12.52 2.38
C HIS A 60 1.00 -11.70 1.98
N ASN A 61 0.40 -10.98 2.93
CA ASN A 61 -0.73 -10.09 2.66
C ASN A 61 -0.33 -8.91 1.76
N ASN A 62 0.88 -8.37 1.91
CA ASN A 62 1.42 -7.35 1.00
C ASN A 62 1.65 -7.90 -0.42
N GLU A 63 2.08 -9.15 -0.57
CA GLU A 63 2.30 -9.75 -1.89
C GLU A 63 0.98 -9.97 -2.65
N ILE A 64 -0.08 -10.40 -1.96
CA ILE A 64 -1.37 -10.70 -2.59
C ILE A 64 -2.26 -9.47 -2.74
N TYR A 65 -2.32 -8.64 -1.69
CA TYR A 65 -3.28 -7.54 -1.59
C TYR A 65 -2.61 -6.16 -1.51
N GLY A 66 -1.29 -6.11 -1.40
CA GLY A 66 -0.56 -4.86 -1.30
C GLY A 66 -0.54 -4.11 -2.62
N CYS A 67 -0.36 -2.81 -2.51
CA CYS A 67 -0.43 -1.94 -3.65
C CYS A 67 0.90 -1.79 -4.40
N THR A 68 0.92 -2.19 -5.68
CA THR A 68 2.07 -2.01 -6.57
C THR A 68 2.08 -0.66 -7.29
N ASP A 69 0.92 -0.06 -7.54
CA ASP A 69 0.76 1.18 -8.34
C ASP A 69 0.33 2.42 -7.54
N CYS A 70 0.18 2.33 -6.20
CA CYS A 70 -0.38 3.43 -5.39
C CYS A 70 0.57 4.61 -5.23
N SER A 71 1.82 4.47 -5.64
CA SER A 71 2.80 5.56 -5.71
C SER A 71 2.58 6.46 -6.93
N LYS A 72 1.79 6.03 -7.91
CA LYS A 72 1.38 6.89 -9.02
C LYS A 72 0.24 7.79 -8.54
N VAL A 73 0.60 8.78 -7.72
CA VAL A 73 -0.18 10.01 -7.72
C VAL A 73 -0.02 10.54 -9.14
N SER A 74 -0.97 10.21 -10.02
CA SER A 74 -1.11 10.86 -11.31
C SER A 74 -1.51 12.29 -10.99
N ILE A 75 -0.55 13.13 -10.64
CA ILE A 75 -0.75 14.57 -10.63
C ILE A 75 -1.16 14.88 -12.06
N PRO A 76 -2.40 15.34 -12.29
CA PRO A 76 -2.82 15.69 -13.64
C PRO A 76 -1.81 16.71 -14.16
N THR A 77 -1.28 16.46 -15.36
CA THR A 77 -0.38 17.41 -16.02
C THR A 77 -1.09 18.76 -16.11
N SER A 78 -0.35 19.86 -16.18
CA SER A 78 -0.96 21.18 -16.33
C SER A 78 -1.77 21.28 -17.63
N GLN A 79 -2.86 22.03 -17.55
CA GLN A 79 -3.73 22.29 -18.69
C GLN A 79 -3.08 23.30 -19.64
N SER A 80 -2.45 24.30 -19.05
CA SER A 80 -1.82 25.40 -19.74
C SER A 80 -0.40 25.59 -19.25
N MET A 81 0.46 26.11 -20.11
CA MET A 81 1.85 26.42 -19.81
C MET A 81 2.05 27.91 -19.98
N GLN A 82 2.61 28.54 -18.95
CA GLN A 82 3.00 29.94 -18.96
C GLN A 82 4.48 30.05 -19.29
N ASP A 83 4.77 30.69 -20.42
CA ASP A 83 6.12 31.04 -20.85
C ASP A 83 6.29 32.55 -20.66
N CYS A 84 7.18 32.94 -19.75
CA CYS A 84 7.44 34.34 -19.43
C CYS A 84 8.83 34.75 -19.92
N TRP A 85 8.89 35.79 -20.73
CA TRP A 85 10.12 36.45 -21.15
C TRP A 85 10.08 37.92 -20.72
N ASP A 86 11.08 38.33 -19.94
CA ASP A 86 11.23 39.67 -19.35
C ASP A 86 9.94 40.14 -18.63
N SER A 87 9.12 40.97 -19.29
CA SER A 87 7.89 41.57 -18.75
C SER A 87 6.61 41.05 -19.38
N ASN A 88 6.70 40.10 -20.33
CA ASN A 88 5.55 39.55 -21.04
C ASN A 88 5.41 38.05 -20.77
N CYS A 89 4.20 37.61 -20.45
CA CYS A 89 3.90 36.19 -20.27
C CYS A 89 2.87 35.74 -21.29
N LYS A 90 3.16 34.63 -21.96
CA LYS A 90 2.24 33.95 -22.87
C LYS A 90 1.73 32.67 -22.19
N ILE A 91 0.43 32.44 -22.24
CA ILE A 91 -0.19 31.21 -21.73
C ILE A 91 -0.66 30.40 -22.93
N ASP A 92 -0.07 29.23 -23.12
CA ASP A 92 -0.43 28.28 -24.18
C ASP A 92 -1.19 27.09 -23.59
N TYR A 93 -2.19 26.61 -24.32
CA TYR A 93 -3.03 25.49 -23.88
C TYR A 93 -2.43 24.18 -24.41
N VAL A 94 -1.77 23.42 -23.55
CA VAL A 94 -0.91 22.29 -23.95
C VAL A 94 -1.61 20.95 -23.80
N ASN A 95 -2.44 20.80 -22.76
CA ASN A 95 -3.15 19.54 -22.52
C ASN A 95 -4.62 19.78 -22.12
N PRO A 96 -5.59 19.46 -22.99
CA PRO A 96 -7.01 19.60 -22.68
C PRO A 96 -7.50 18.79 -21.48
N GLY A 97 -6.81 17.68 -21.16
CA GLY A 97 -7.11 16.83 -20.00
C GLY A 97 -6.32 17.19 -18.74
N GLY A 98 -5.48 18.22 -18.80
CA GLY A 98 -4.69 18.69 -17.67
C GLY A 98 -5.47 19.60 -16.72
N ILE A 99 -4.88 19.92 -15.56
CA ILE A 99 -5.45 20.86 -14.58
C ILE A 99 -4.37 21.88 -14.17
N GLY A 100 -4.73 23.17 -14.19
CA GLY A 100 -3.86 24.24 -13.71
C GLY A 100 -2.86 24.76 -14.74
N ILE A 101 -1.97 25.63 -14.29
CA ILE A 101 -0.98 26.32 -15.12
C ILE A 101 0.42 25.94 -14.61
N ASP A 102 1.29 25.45 -15.51
CA ASP A 102 2.69 25.21 -15.20
C ASP A 102 3.57 26.36 -15.70
N GLN A 103 4.70 26.59 -15.06
CA GLN A 103 5.62 27.68 -15.37
C GLN A 103 6.93 27.11 -15.89
N VAL A 104 7.30 27.47 -17.11
CA VAL A 104 8.65 27.14 -17.61
C VAL A 104 9.59 28.26 -17.21
N ALA A 105 10.60 27.92 -16.41
CA ALA A 105 11.69 28.84 -16.11
C ALA A 105 12.48 29.07 -17.41
N GLY A 106 12.37 30.28 -17.97
CA GLY A 106 13.18 30.69 -19.13
C GLY A 106 14.68 30.57 -18.84
N PRO A 107 15.53 30.47 -19.90
CA PRO A 107 16.97 30.44 -19.73
C PRO A 107 17.42 31.71 -19.00
N LYS A 108 18.24 31.53 -17.95
CA LYS A 108 18.90 32.64 -17.24
C LYS A 108 19.81 33.44 -18.16
#